data_AF-A0A961B3Z0-F1
#
_entry.id   AF-A0A961B3Z0-F1
#
_cell.length_a   1.000
_cell.length_b   1.000
_cell.length_c   1.000
_cell.angle_alpha   90.00
_cell.angle_beta   90.00
_cell.angle_gamma   90.00
#
_symmetry.space_group_name_H-M   'P 1'
#
loop_
_entity.id
_entity.type
_entity.pdbx_description
1 polymer ?
#
loop_
_entity_poly.entity_id
_entity_poly.type
_entity_poly.pdbx_seq_one_letter_code
_entity_poly.pdbx_strand_id
1 'polypeptide(L)'
;MKRLLLFLLLPTLASPALPAAEPIDLGSRWELFVDEYLVAEKNGAALKLHDPVKREIVLATDQPWEGKTCAYFSVIQDGGKVLMYYRGSSGGSDHSDAQVTCVAESADGIHFTRPKLGLIEAGGTKDNNVIWRGVESHNFSPFLDANPRAKPEQRFKALGGVKQPGKNWHQGETPGGLYAFASADGIHWEKMKDEPVITKGAFDSQNLAFWDVTRDRYACFSRIFINKVRAVQSNSSTDFLAWTEPVPHEYAEGVPWEHFYTS
;
A
#
# COMPACT_ATOMS: atom_id res chain seq x y z
N MET A 1 3.62 -56.38 69.04
CA MET A 1 3.91 -55.04 68.47
C MET A 1 3.11 -54.88 67.17
N LYS A 2 2.00 -54.12 67.20
CA LYS A 2 1.18 -53.83 66.01
C LYS A 2 1.70 -52.52 65.39
N ARG A 3 2.12 -52.53 64.12
CA ARG A 3 2.44 -51.32 63.34
C ARG A 3 1.18 -50.86 62.61
N LEU A 4 0.75 -49.63 62.89
CA LEU A 4 -0.38 -48.95 62.25
C LEU A 4 0.17 -48.22 61.01
N LEU A 5 -0.30 -48.57 59.81
CA LEU A 5 -0.07 -47.76 58.61
C LEU A 5 -1.13 -46.67 58.53
N LEU A 6 -0.70 -45.41 58.53
CA LEU A 6 -1.53 -44.23 58.35
C LEU A 6 -1.53 -43.88 56.85
N PHE A 7 -2.65 -44.06 56.16
CA PHE A 7 -2.85 -43.55 54.81
C PHE A 7 -3.30 -42.08 54.90
N LEU A 8 -2.44 -41.16 54.45
CA LEU A 8 -2.82 -39.76 54.21
C LEU A 8 -3.51 -39.66 52.85
N LEU A 9 -4.83 -39.42 52.85
CA LEU A 9 -5.52 -38.91 51.67
C LEU A 9 -5.20 -37.42 51.52
N LEU A 10 -4.41 -37.08 50.49
CA LEU A 10 -4.26 -35.72 50.02
C LEU A 10 -5.51 -35.34 49.20
N PRO A 11 -6.26 -34.27 49.55
CA PRO A 11 -7.36 -33.80 48.73
C PRO A 11 -6.79 -33.22 47.42
N THR A 12 -7.26 -33.74 46.29
CA THR A 12 -7.03 -33.15 44.97
C THR A 12 -7.76 -31.80 44.92
N LEU A 13 -7.03 -30.70 45.14
CA LEU A 13 -7.51 -29.36 44.85
C LEU A 13 -7.75 -29.27 43.35
N ALA A 14 -9.02 -29.21 42.94
CA ALA A 14 -9.38 -28.87 41.56
C ALA A 14 -8.90 -27.44 41.29
N SER A 15 -7.95 -27.29 40.36
CA SER A 15 -7.60 -25.96 39.84
C SER A 15 -8.85 -25.30 39.28
N PRO A 16 -9.17 -24.05 39.66
CA PRO A 16 -10.25 -23.32 39.01
C PRO A 16 -9.94 -23.22 37.52
N ALA A 17 -10.87 -23.68 36.68
CA ALA A 17 -10.78 -23.46 35.25
C ALA A 17 -10.79 -21.95 35.01
N LEU A 18 -9.71 -21.43 34.42
CA LEU A 18 -9.71 -20.06 33.91
C LEU A 18 -10.89 -19.91 32.96
N PRO A 19 -11.70 -18.84 33.05
CA PRO A 19 -12.76 -18.59 32.08
C PRO A 19 -12.15 -18.61 30.68
N ALA A 20 -12.76 -19.39 29.78
CA ALA A 20 -12.39 -19.39 28.37
C ALA A 20 -12.55 -17.95 27.84
N ALA A 21 -11.56 -17.48 27.09
CA ALA A 21 -11.64 -16.18 26.42
C ALA A 21 -12.89 -16.12 25.55
N GLU A 22 -13.56 -14.97 25.48
CA GLU A 22 -14.70 -14.80 24.59
C GLU A 22 -14.27 -15.06 23.14
N PRO A 23 -15.06 -15.80 22.35
CA PRO A 23 -14.76 -16.04 20.95
C PRO A 23 -14.62 -14.71 20.19
N ILE A 24 -13.57 -14.60 19.37
CA ILE A 24 -13.37 -13.43 18.51
C ILE A 24 -14.35 -13.54 17.34
N ASP A 25 -15.28 -12.58 17.20
CA ASP A 25 -16.19 -12.52 16.06
C ASP A 25 -15.44 -12.05 14.80
N LEU A 26 -15.28 -12.97 13.84
CA LEU A 26 -14.63 -12.72 12.56
C LEU A 26 -15.63 -12.34 11.45
N GLY A 27 -16.91 -12.66 11.62
CA GLY A 27 -17.88 -12.58 10.52
C GLY A 27 -17.39 -13.37 9.29
N SER A 28 -17.43 -12.75 8.11
CA SER A 28 -16.99 -13.34 6.83
C SER A 28 -15.69 -12.73 6.29
N ARG A 29 -14.91 -12.04 7.13
CA ARG A 29 -13.69 -11.35 6.68
C ARG A 29 -12.54 -12.33 6.51
N TRP A 30 -11.70 -12.04 5.52
CA TRP A 30 -10.43 -12.73 5.39
C TRP A 30 -9.49 -12.26 6.50
N GLU A 31 -8.89 -13.21 7.19
CA GLU A 31 -7.94 -12.95 8.26
C GLU A 31 -6.58 -13.52 7.90
N LEU A 32 -5.54 -12.74 8.19
CA LEU A 32 -4.17 -13.20 8.04
C LEU A 32 -3.76 -14.01 9.27
N PHE A 33 -3.32 -15.25 9.05
CA PHE A 33 -2.81 -16.13 10.10
C PHE A 33 -1.31 -15.91 10.30
N VAL A 34 -0.95 -14.70 10.71
CA VAL A 34 0.45 -14.22 10.79
C VAL A 34 1.03 -14.26 12.21
N ASP A 35 0.17 -14.38 13.22
CA ASP A 35 0.54 -14.50 14.63
C ASP A 35 -0.41 -15.47 15.36
N GLU A 36 -0.31 -15.52 16.68
CA GLU A 36 -1.12 -16.41 17.51
C GLU A 36 -2.45 -15.78 17.98
N TYR A 37 -2.78 -14.56 17.55
CA TYR A 37 -3.96 -13.84 18.03
C TYR A 37 -5.27 -14.60 17.79
N LEU A 38 -5.39 -15.26 16.63
CA LEU A 38 -6.56 -16.06 16.25
C LEU A 38 -6.40 -17.56 16.56
N VAL A 39 -5.32 -17.96 17.24
CA VAL A 39 -4.98 -19.36 17.49
C VAL A 39 -5.35 -19.73 18.93
N ALA A 40 -6.42 -20.51 19.10
CA ALA A 40 -6.79 -21.03 20.41
C ALA A 40 -5.88 -22.18 20.89
N GLU A 41 -5.51 -23.10 19.98
CA GLU A 41 -4.67 -24.27 20.29
C GLU A 41 -3.90 -24.73 19.04
N LYS A 42 -2.69 -25.30 19.23
CA LYS A 42 -1.90 -25.97 18.18
C LYS A 42 -1.49 -27.36 18.65
N ASN A 43 -1.81 -28.38 17.86
CA ASN A 43 -1.40 -29.77 18.10
C ASN A 43 -0.55 -30.28 16.93
N GLY A 44 0.76 -30.42 17.13
CA GLY A 44 1.67 -30.87 16.08
C GLY A 44 1.75 -29.92 14.86
N ALA A 45 1.40 -28.65 15.05
CA ALA A 45 1.35 -27.63 13.99
C ALA A 45 2.20 -26.41 14.35
N ALA A 46 2.72 -25.71 13.34
CA ALA A 46 3.48 -24.48 13.49
C ALA A 46 3.08 -23.48 12.39
N LEU A 47 3.13 -22.18 12.72
CA LEU A 47 3.04 -21.13 11.72
C LEU A 47 4.32 -21.13 10.90
N LYS A 48 4.20 -21.23 9.58
CA LYS A 48 5.33 -21.21 8.66
C LYS A 48 5.06 -20.18 7.58
N LEU A 49 5.96 -19.21 7.44
CA LEU A 49 5.95 -18.30 6.30
C LEU A 49 6.28 -19.10 5.03
N HIS A 50 5.46 -18.95 4.00
CA HIS A 50 5.70 -19.61 2.72
C HIS A 50 6.93 -19.02 2.02
N ASP A 51 7.73 -19.89 1.41
CA ASP A 51 8.88 -19.47 0.60
C ASP A 51 8.40 -18.94 -0.77
N PRO A 52 8.77 -17.70 -1.16
CA PRO A 52 8.45 -17.20 -2.49
C PRO A 52 9.13 -18.05 -3.55
N VAL A 53 8.37 -18.50 -4.54
CA VAL A 53 8.92 -19.28 -5.66
C VAL A 53 9.05 -18.39 -6.87
N LYS A 54 10.27 -18.28 -7.42
CA LYS A 54 10.51 -17.55 -8.66
C LYS A 54 9.63 -18.11 -9.79
N ARG A 55 9.05 -17.20 -10.58
CA ARG A 55 8.16 -17.48 -11.73
C ARG A 55 8.67 -16.77 -12.97
N GLU A 56 7.92 -16.89 -14.06
CA GLU A 56 8.15 -16.18 -15.32
C GLU A 56 8.24 -14.65 -15.16
N ILE A 57 8.88 -14.01 -16.14
CA ILE A 57 8.91 -12.55 -16.24
C ILE A 57 7.56 -12.12 -16.83
N VAL A 58 6.75 -11.41 -16.03
CA VAL A 58 5.42 -10.95 -16.44
C VAL A 58 5.44 -9.60 -17.20
N LEU A 59 6.49 -8.80 -16.97
CA LEU A 59 6.71 -7.52 -17.65
C LEU A 59 8.21 -7.20 -17.67
N ALA A 60 8.78 -6.96 -18.85
CA ALA A 60 10.12 -6.39 -19.01
C ALA A 60 9.98 -4.90 -19.34
N THR A 61 10.63 -4.01 -18.60
CA THR A 61 10.58 -2.56 -18.84
C THR A 61 11.66 -2.13 -19.85
N ASP A 62 11.30 -2.16 -21.12
CA ASP A 62 12.17 -1.98 -22.29
C ASP A 62 11.68 -0.88 -23.26
N GLN A 63 10.69 -0.07 -22.88
CA GLN A 63 10.09 0.96 -23.73
C GLN A 63 10.77 2.34 -23.53
N PRO A 64 10.73 3.23 -24.55
CA PRO A 64 11.41 4.54 -24.50
C PRO A 64 11.01 5.46 -23.33
N TRP A 65 9.77 5.37 -22.85
CA TRP A 65 9.27 6.19 -21.73
C TRP A 65 9.54 5.57 -20.34
N GLU A 66 9.97 4.31 -20.28
CA GLU A 66 10.29 3.61 -19.03
C GLU A 66 11.67 4.01 -18.52
N GLY A 67 12.61 4.20 -19.45
CA GLY A 67 13.92 4.76 -19.19
C GLY A 67 14.79 3.92 -18.26
N LYS A 68 15.61 4.57 -17.42
CA LYS A 68 16.62 3.85 -16.60
C LYS A 68 16.06 3.27 -15.30
N THR A 69 14.91 3.78 -14.84
CA THR A 69 14.36 3.43 -13.54
C THR A 69 12.86 3.25 -13.66
N CYS A 70 12.41 2.04 -13.37
CA CYS A 70 11.01 1.72 -13.14
C CYS A 70 10.82 1.22 -11.70
N ALA A 71 9.75 1.68 -11.06
CA ALA A 71 9.48 1.40 -9.66
C ALA A 71 7.99 1.50 -9.34
N TYR A 72 7.64 1.22 -8.09
CA TYR A 72 6.31 1.47 -7.51
C TYR A 72 5.18 0.80 -8.30
N PHE A 73 5.33 -0.51 -8.47
CA PHE A 73 4.33 -1.32 -9.16
C PHE A 73 3.12 -1.54 -8.24
N SER A 74 1.94 -1.11 -8.69
CA SER A 74 0.65 -1.43 -8.06
C SER A 74 -0.15 -2.33 -8.98
N VAL A 75 -0.56 -3.50 -8.49
CA VAL A 75 -1.35 -4.48 -9.25
C VAL A 75 -2.75 -4.55 -8.65
N ILE A 76 -3.76 -4.28 -9.47
CA ILE A 76 -5.16 -4.17 -9.06
C ILE A 76 -6.01 -5.06 -9.95
N GLN A 77 -6.79 -5.96 -9.36
CA GLN A 77 -7.80 -6.72 -10.08
C GLN A 77 -9.11 -5.93 -10.13
N ASP A 78 -9.57 -5.56 -11.33
CA ASP A 78 -10.86 -4.91 -11.57
C ASP A 78 -11.73 -5.84 -12.45
N GLY A 79 -12.63 -6.58 -11.79
CA GLY A 79 -13.42 -7.62 -12.43
C GLY A 79 -12.56 -8.71 -13.09
N GLY A 80 -12.74 -8.89 -14.40
CA GLY A 80 -11.98 -9.85 -15.22
C GLY A 80 -10.64 -9.33 -15.76
N LYS A 81 -10.22 -8.12 -15.37
CA LYS A 81 -8.96 -7.52 -15.78
C LYS A 81 -8.04 -7.29 -14.58
N VAL A 82 -6.74 -7.35 -14.83
CA VAL A 82 -5.68 -6.97 -13.91
C VAL A 82 -4.96 -5.76 -14.49
N LEU A 83 -4.92 -4.67 -13.74
CA LEU A 83 -4.22 -3.44 -14.08
C LEU A 83 -2.93 -3.35 -13.27
N MET A 84 -1.79 -3.26 -13.95
CA MET A 84 -0.49 -3.01 -13.35
C MET A 84 -0.08 -1.56 -13.64
N TYR A 85 -0.06 -0.75 -12.60
CA TYR A 85 0.45 0.63 -12.63
C TYR A 85 1.91 0.65 -12.24
N TYR A 86 2.72 1.49 -12.88
CA TYR A 86 4.13 1.60 -12.55
C TYR A 86 4.72 2.93 -12.98
N ARG A 87 5.82 3.32 -12.33
CA ARG A 87 6.61 4.49 -12.71
C ARG A 87 7.56 4.15 -13.84
N GLY A 88 7.66 5.05 -14.81
CA GLY A 88 8.80 5.18 -15.74
C GLY A 88 9.51 6.53 -15.57
N SER A 89 10.77 6.62 -16.00
CA SER A 89 11.51 7.88 -16.03
C SER A 89 12.57 7.86 -17.13
N SER A 90 12.32 8.62 -18.20
CA SER A 90 13.23 8.72 -19.36
C SER A 90 14.34 9.77 -19.21
N GLY A 91 14.55 10.31 -18.00
CA GLY A 91 15.59 11.30 -17.70
C GLY A 91 15.20 12.27 -16.59
N GLY A 92 16.08 13.25 -16.31
CA GLY A 92 15.83 14.30 -15.32
C GLY A 92 16.05 13.85 -13.87
N SER A 93 15.51 14.64 -12.94
CA SER A 93 15.50 14.33 -11.49
C SER A 93 14.12 13.85 -11.04
N ASP A 94 14.01 13.42 -9.78
CA ASP A 94 12.75 13.08 -9.12
C ASP A 94 11.75 14.26 -8.99
N HIS A 95 12.17 15.47 -9.36
CA HIS A 95 11.32 16.66 -9.40
C HIS A 95 10.94 17.08 -10.82
N SER A 96 11.38 16.33 -11.84
CA SER A 96 11.13 16.64 -13.23
C SER A 96 9.79 16.08 -13.74
N ASP A 97 9.32 16.67 -14.83
CA ASP A 97 8.15 16.20 -15.59
C ASP A 97 8.48 15.08 -16.58
N ALA A 98 9.71 14.56 -16.56
CA ALA A 98 10.11 13.39 -17.34
C ALA A 98 9.72 12.05 -16.67
N GLN A 99 9.08 12.12 -15.50
CA GLN A 99 8.50 10.96 -14.83
C GLN A 99 7.09 10.69 -15.34
N VAL A 100 6.77 9.41 -15.52
CA VAL A 100 5.49 8.96 -16.05
C VAL A 100 4.88 7.88 -15.17
N THR A 101 3.57 7.92 -15.02
CA THR A 101 2.78 6.78 -14.55
C THR A 101 2.27 6.05 -15.77
N CYS A 102 2.53 4.76 -15.85
CA CYS A 102 2.13 3.87 -16.93
C CYS A 102 1.14 2.82 -16.41
N VAL A 103 0.36 2.22 -17.31
CA VAL A 103 -0.54 1.10 -16.99
C VAL A 103 -0.37 -0.05 -17.97
N ALA A 104 -0.31 -1.28 -17.51
CA ALA A 104 -0.39 -2.48 -18.32
C ALA A 104 -1.62 -3.31 -17.93
N GLU A 105 -2.22 -4.00 -18.88
CA GLU A 105 -3.44 -4.81 -18.68
C GLU A 105 -3.14 -6.29 -18.85
N SER A 106 -3.79 -7.13 -18.06
CA SER A 106 -3.78 -8.58 -18.21
C SER A 106 -5.15 -9.18 -17.89
N ALA A 107 -5.47 -10.34 -18.45
CA ALA A 107 -6.67 -11.11 -18.10
C ALA A 107 -6.39 -12.20 -17.06
N ASP A 108 -5.12 -12.59 -16.87
CA ASP A 108 -4.70 -13.69 -16.01
C ASP A 108 -3.68 -13.28 -14.94
N GLY A 109 -3.22 -12.03 -14.96
CA GLY A 109 -2.20 -11.53 -14.04
C GLY A 109 -0.79 -12.04 -14.32
N ILE A 110 -0.57 -12.70 -15.47
CA ILE A 110 0.72 -13.26 -15.88
C ILE A 110 1.18 -12.64 -17.21
N HIS A 111 0.28 -12.55 -18.19
CA HIS A 111 0.58 -12.01 -19.51
C HIS A 111 0.07 -10.57 -19.59
N PHE A 112 0.97 -9.60 -19.49
CA PHE A 112 0.63 -8.18 -19.54
C PHE A 112 0.85 -7.59 -20.94
N THR A 113 -0.08 -6.73 -21.35
CA THR A 113 0.00 -5.92 -22.57
C THR A 113 0.00 -4.45 -22.21
N ARG A 114 0.82 -3.65 -22.90
CA ARG A 114 0.79 -2.18 -22.80
C ARG A 114 -0.25 -1.65 -23.80
N PRO A 115 -1.40 -1.12 -23.35
CA PRO A 115 -2.35 -0.52 -24.27
C PRO A 115 -1.76 0.73 -24.92
N LYS A 116 -2.08 0.95 -26.20
CA LYS A 116 -1.67 2.13 -26.97
C LYS A 116 -2.69 3.25 -26.76
N LEU A 117 -2.50 4.01 -25.69
CA LEU A 117 -3.51 4.94 -25.17
C LEU A 117 -3.56 6.28 -25.93
N GLY A 118 -2.44 6.78 -26.45
CA GLY A 118 -2.43 8.04 -27.21
C GLY A 118 -2.62 9.30 -26.37
N LEU A 119 -2.68 9.20 -25.04
CA LEU A 119 -3.08 10.29 -24.14
C LEU A 119 -1.98 11.33 -23.94
N ILE A 120 -0.78 10.86 -23.60
CA ILE A 120 0.34 11.68 -23.13
C ILE A 120 1.58 11.32 -23.94
N GLU A 121 2.28 12.32 -24.48
CA GLU A 121 3.55 12.06 -25.17
C GLU A 121 4.66 11.78 -24.15
N ALA A 122 5.43 10.71 -24.35
CA ALA A 122 6.59 10.37 -23.55
C ALA A 122 7.58 9.54 -24.36
N GLY A 123 8.88 9.70 -24.13
CA GLY A 123 9.90 8.99 -24.90
C GLY A 123 9.83 9.26 -26.41
N GLY A 124 9.31 10.43 -26.82
CA GLY A 124 9.17 10.83 -28.22
C GLY A 124 7.98 10.22 -28.98
N THR A 125 7.00 9.62 -28.29
CA THR A 125 5.83 9.02 -28.93
C THR A 125 4.58 9.16 -28.05
N LYS A 126 3.40 9.16 -28.68
CA LYS A 126 2.08 8.95 -28.02
C LYS A 126 1.58 7.50 -28.14
N ASP A 127 2.24 6.69 -28.95
CA ASP A 127 1.98 5.25 -29.06
C ASP A 127 2.56 4.51 -27.84
N ASN A 128 1.95 4.76 -26.68
CA ASN A 128 2.42 4.34 -25.36
C ASN A 128 1.24 4.10 -24.40
N ASN A 129 1.56 3.67 -23.19
CA ASN A 129 0.62 3.36 -22.11
C ASN A 129 0.68 4.35 -20.92
N VAL A 130 1.07 5.60 -21.18
CA VAL A 130 1.22 6.64 -20.16
C VAL A 130 -0.13 7.27 -19.82
N ILE A 131 -0.44 7.32 -18.52
CA ILE A 131 -1.70 7.87 -17.98
C ILE A 131 -1.49 9.16 -17.18
N TRP A 132 -0.27 9.41 -16.69
CA TRP A 132 0.11 10.66 -16.04
C TRP A 132 1.58 10.98 -16.30
N ARG A 133 1.93 12.27 -16.33
CA ARG A 133 3.31 12.74 -16.51
C ARG A 133 3.56 13.96 -15.62
N GLY A 134 4.65 13.94 -14.86
CA GLY A 134 4.89 14.96 -13.85
C GLY A 134 5.50 14.42 -12.58
N VAL A 135 5.89 15.32 -11.68
CA VAL A 135 6.42 15.02 -10.35
C VAL A 135 5.51 14.10 -9.53
N GLU A 136 4.20 14.13 -9.77
CA GLU A 136 3.23 13.27 -9.08
C GLU A 136 3.36 11.80 -9.48
N SER A 137 3.95 11.52 -10.65
CA SER A 137 4.27 10.17 -11.11
C SER A 137 5.40 9.51 -10.30
N HIS A 138 6.13 10.29 -9.48
CA HIS A 138 7.25 9.76 -8.71
C HIS A 138 6.83 8.58 -7.83
N ASN A 139 5.65 8.63 -7.23
CA ASN A 139 5.17 7.60 -6.31
C ASN A 139 3.65 7.41 -6.38
N PHE A 140 3.09 7.61 -7.58
CA PHE A 140 1.66 7.50 -7.85
C PHE A 140 1.14 6.11 -7.45
N SER A 141 0.30 6.06 -6.43
CA SER A 141 -0.15 4.81 -5.80
C SER A 141 -1.67 4.67 -5.91
N PRO A 142 -2.19 4.01 -6.96
CA PRO A 142 -3.61 3.81 -7.15
C PRO A 142 -4.16 2.66 -6.31
N PHE A 143 -5.46 2.70 -6.03
CA PHE A 143 -6.26 1.66 -5.40
C PHE A 143 -7.72 1.71 -5.88
N LEU A 144 -8.43 0.59 -5.76
CA LEU A 144 -9.89 0.54 -5.90
C LEU A 144 -10.53 1.03 -4.60
N ASP A 145 -11.41 2.02 -4.70
CA ASP A 145 -12.06 2.61 -3.54
C ASP A 145 -13.17 1.70 -3.01
N ALA A 146 -12.92 1.07 -1.86
CA ALA A 146 -13.88 0.22 -1.17
C ALA A 146 -14.88 1.02 -0.32
N ASN A 147 -14.83 2.36 -0.32
CA ASN A 147 -15.82 3.16 0.38
C ASN A 147 -17.21 2.93 -0.25
N PRO A 148 -18.22 2.48 0.51
CA PRO A 148 -19.57 2.25 -0.02
C PRO A 148 -20.25 3.55 -0.50
N ARG A 149 -19.69 4.71 -0.15
CA ARG A 149 -20.13 6.05 -0.59
C ARG A 149 -19.29 6.60 -1.75
N ALA A 150 -18.30 5.85 -2.25
CA ALA A 150 -17.51 6.26 -3.40
C ALA A 150 -18.43 6.48 -4.60
N LYS A 151 -18.26 7.62 -5.29
CA LYS A 151 -19.01 7.88 -6.50
C LYS A 151 -18.46 7.02 -7.64
N PRO A 152 -19.30 6.55 -8.59
CA PRO A 152 -18.82 5.71 -9.70
C PRO A 152 -17.68 6.33 -10.50
N GLU A 153 -17.67 7.66 -10.65
CA GLU A 153 -16.61 8.41 -11.32
C GLU A 153 -15.29 8.49 -10.53
N GLN A 154 -15.29 8.05 -9.27
CA GLN A 154 -14.12 8.01 -8.38
C GLN A 154 -13.83 6.58 -7.89
N ARG A 155 -14.21 5.57 -8.67
CA ARG A 155 -14.01 4.15 -8.33
C ARG A 155 -12.54 3.81 -8.08
N PHE A 156 -11.63 4.47 -8.80
CA PHE A 156 -10.21 4.45 -8.52
C PHE A 156 -9.78 5.76 -7.87
N LYS A 157 -8.86 5.64 -6.92
CA LYS A 157 -8.21 6.78 -6.27
C LYS A 157 -6.72 6.56 -6.18
N ALA A 158 -5.96 7.64 -6.10
CA ALA A 158 -4.51 7.57 -5.91
C ALA A 158 -4.00 8.76 -5.11
N LEU A 159 -2.85 8.56 -4.47
CA LEU A 159 -1.98 9.65 -4.02
C LEU A 159 -0.69 9.65 -4.84
N GLY A 160 -0.16 10.82 -5.15
CA GLY A 160 1.14 10.96 -5.82
C GLY A 160 1.77 12.34 -5.60
N GLY A 161 3.09 12.41 -5.55
CA GLY A 161 3.84 13.65 -5.36
C GLY A 161 5.04 13.50 -4.42
N VAL A 162 5.86 14.55 -4.32
CA VAL A 162 7.07 14.54 -3.49
C VAL A 162 7.09 15.74 -2.56
N LYS A 163 7.89 15.69 -1.50
CA LYS A 163 7.93 16.76 -0.47
C LYS A 163 8.28 18.13 -1.03
N GLN A 164 9.20 18.18 -2.00
CA GLN A 164 9.65 19.44 -2.59
C GLN A 164 8.86 19.76 -3.85
N PRO A 165 8.77 21.05 -4.24
CA PRO A 165 8.20 21.43 -5.52
C PRO A 165 8.87 20.69 -6.70
N GLY A 166 8.13 20.56 -7.79
CA GLY A 166 8.60 19.95 -9.03
C GLY A 166 7.79 20.43 -10.22
N LYS A 167 7.83 19.66 -11.31
CA LYS A 167 7.16 20.04 -12.55
C LYS A 167 6.14 19.01 -13.00
N ASN A 168 5.03 19.51 -13.51
CA ASN A 168 4.01 18.75 -14.21
C ASN A 168 3.99 19.21 -15.68
N TRP A 169 3.73 18.25 -16.59
CA TRP A 169 3.82 18.49 -18.04
C TRP A 169 2.85 19.53 -18.62
N HIS A 170 1.68 19.73 -17.99
CA HIS A 170 0.67 20.67 -18.48
C HIS A 170 0.35 21.79 -17.47
N GLN A 171 0.67 21.58 -16.18
CA GLN A 171 0.45 22.59 -15.13
C GLN A 171 1.71 23.41 -14.80
N GLY A 172 2.90 22.95 -15.23
CA GLY A 172 4.16 23.63 -14.94
C GLY A 172 4.64 23.40 -13.51
N GLU A 173 5.10 24.46 -12.84
CA GLU A 173 5.58 24.38 -11.45
C GLU A 173 4.46 23.89 -10.51
N THR A 174 4.78 22.87 -9.72
CA THR A 174 3.84 22.16 -8.86
C THR A 174 4.37 22.19 -7.43
N PRO A 175 3.59 22.68 -6.45
CA PRO A 175 3.96 22.65 -5.04
C PRO A 175 4.32 21.25 -4.51
N GLY A 176 5.13 21.21 -3.45
CA GLY A 176 5.47 19.96 -2.78
C GLY A 176 4.33 19.42 -1.92
N GLY A 177 4.14 18.11 -1.95
CA GLY A 177 3.11 17.37 -1.21
C GLY A 177 2.52 16.22 -2.02
N LEU A 178 1.61 15.47 -1.41
CA LEU A 178 0.82 14.45 -2.10
C LEU A 178 -0.50 15.04 -2.61
N TYR A 179 -0.79 14.76 -3.88
CA TYR A 179 -2.02 15.14 -4.56
C TYR A 179 -3.00 13.96 -4.58
N ALA A 180 -4.28 14.25 -4.42
CA ALA A 180 -5.35 13.28 -4.56
C ALA A 180 -5.82 13.22 -6.02
N PHE A 181 -5.95 12.00 -6.53
CA PHE A 181 -6.45 11.72 -7.87
C PHE A 181 -7.66 10.80 -7.81
N ALA A 182 -8.54 10.94 -8.81
CA ALA A 182 -9.66 10.04 -9.04
C ALA A 182 -9.71 9.61 -10.50
N SER A 183 -10.29 8.43 -10.72
CA SER A 183 -10.61 7.92 -12.05
C SER A 183 -11.80 6.97 -12.00
N ALA A 184 -12.62 7.00 -13.06
CA ALA A 184 -13.74 6.09 -13.23
C ALA A 184 -13.31 4.73 -13.82
N ASP A 185 -12.25 4.72 -14.62
CA ASP A 185 -11.81 3.57 -15.44
C ASP A 185 -10.37 3.11 -15.14
N GLY A 186 -9.65 3.85 -14.29
CA GLY A 186 -8.25 3.57 -13.98
C GLY A 186 -7.28 4.01 -15.08
N ILE A 187 -7.76 4.66 -16.15
CA ILE A 187 -6.96 5.09 -17.29
C ILE A 187 -6.94 6.61 -17.40
N HIS A 188 -8.10 7.26 -17.28
CA HIS A 188 -8.24 8.71 -17.33
C HIS A 188 -8.29 9.26 -15.91
N TRP A 189 -7.20 9.91 -15.51
CA TRP A 189 -7.02 10.43 -14.15
C TRP A 189 -7.11 11.95 -14.11
N GLU A 190 -7.75 12.45 -13.07
CA GLU A 190 -7.80 13.87 -12.76
C GLU A 190 -7.35 14.11 -11.32
N LYS A 191 -6.75 15.29 -11.08
CA LYS A 191 -6.57 15.78 -9.72
C LYS A 191 -7.93 16.12 -9.14
N MET A 192 -8.21 15.65 -7.92
CA MET A 192 -9.43 16.00 -7.21
C MET A 192 -9.39 17.43 -6.65
N LYS A 193 -8.20 18.04 -6.58
CA LYS A 193 -7.94 19.42 -6.15
C LYS A 193 -6.59 19.91 -6.69
N ASP A 194 -6.46 21.21 -6.93
CA ASP A 194 -5.25 21.84 -7.49
C ASP A 194 -4.07 21.89 -6.51
N GLU A 195 -4.35 21.89 -5.20
CA GLU A 195 -3.34 21.87 -4.13
C GLU A 195 -3.10 20.47 -3.55
N PRO A 196 -1.92 20.19 -2.97
CA PRO A 196 -1.66 18.93 -2.30
C PRO A 196 -2.55 18.75 -1.06
N VAL A 197 -3.03 17.53 -0.84
CA VAL A 197 -3.91 17.13 0.27
C VAL A 197 -3.14 16.69 1.52
N ILE A 198 -1.86 16.30 1.37
CA ILE A 198 -0.96 15.99 2.49
C ILE A 198 0.40 16.64 2.23
N THR A 199 0.84 17.50 3.15
CA THR A 199 2.08 18.29 2.99
C THR A 199 3.18 17.94 4.00
N LYS A 200 2.86 17.12 5.01
CA LYS A 200 3.80 16.70 6.06
C LYS A 200 4.19 15.23 5.85
N GLY A 201 5.45 15.00 5.48
CA GLY A 201 6.03 13.68 5.25
C GLY A 201 7.34 13.78 4.47
N ALA A 202 8.01 12.66 4.24
CA ALA A 202 9.19 12.62 3.37
C ALA A 202 8.80 12.44 1.89
N PHE A 203 7.76 11.64 1.62
CA PHE A 203 7.19 11.37 0.28
C PHE A 203 8.21 10.94 -0.79
N ASP A 204 9.32 10.33 -0.36
CA ASP A 204 10.39 9.82 -1.21
C ASP A 204 10.30 8.28 -1.38
N SER A 205 9.13 7.71 -1.14
CA SER A 205 8.75 6.32 -1.39
C SER A 205 7.28 6.25 -1.84
N GLN A 206 6.81 5.06 -2.23
CA GLN A 206 5.38 4.83 -2.43
C GLN A 206 4.61 5.11 -1.13
N ASN A 207 3.57 5.95 -1.21
CA ASN A 207 2.71 6.29 -0.08
C ASN A 207 1.38 5.58 -0.27
N LEU A 208 1.05 4.70 0.68
CA LEU A 208 -0.08 3.79 0.54
C LEU A 208 -1.31 4.42 1.17
N ALA A 209 -2.34 4.64 0.36
CA ALA A 209 -3.66 5.01 0.86
C ALA A 209 -4.71 4.00 0.40
N PHE A 210 -5.73 3.81 1.24
CA PHE A 210 -6.87 2.94 0.95
C PHE A 210 -8.03 3.27 1.88
N TRP A 211 -9.22 2.78 1.55
CA TRP A 211 -10.37 2.82 2.45
C TRP A 211 -10.28 1.70 3.49
N ASP A 212 -10.14 2.07 4.76
CA ASP A 212 -10.15 1.15 5.89
C ASP A 212 -11.60 0.83 6.25
N VAL A 213 -12.06 -0.34 5.79
CA VAL A 213 -13.43 -0.83 6.02
C VAL A 213 -13.75 -1.08 7.50
N THR A 214 -12.73 -1.37 8.32
CA THR A 214 -12.91 -1.62 9.76
C THR A 214 -13.10 -0.32 10.52
N ARG A 215 -12.50 0.78 10.05
CA ARG A 215 -12.53 2.10 10.71
C ARG A 215 -13.39 3.15 10.00
N ASP A 216 -14.11 2.78 8.93
CA ASP A 216 -14.97 3.65 8.11
C ASP A 216 -14.28 4.97 7.69
N ARG A 217 -13.01 4.88 7.27
CA ARG A 217 -12.21 6.06 6.89
C ARG A 217 -11.10 5.68 5.93
N TYR A 218 -10.61 6.65 5.16
CA TYR A 218 -9.34 6.49 4.45
C TYR A 218 -8.19 6.51 5.45
N ALA A 219 -7.21 5.64 5.22
CA ALA A 219 -5.93 5.65 5.89
C ALA A 219 -4.84 5.93 4.85
N CYS A 220 -3.79 6.65 5.25
CA CYS A 220 -2.58 6.84 4.46
C CYS A 220 -1.37 6.55 5.34
N PHE A 221 -0.44 5.76 4.80
CA PHE A 221 0.84 5.42 5.41
C PHE A 221 1.95 6.03 4.56
N SER A 222 2.81 6.80 5.21
CA SER A 222 3.93 7.47 4.54
C SER A 222 5.18 7.40 5.39
N ARG A 223 6.32 7.55 4.72
CA ARG A 223 7.62 7.50 5.39
C ARG A 223 7.99 8.84 6.02
N ILE A 224 8.65 8.75 7.16
CA ILE A 224 9.37 9.83 7.86
C ILE A 224 10.75 9.36 8.28
N PHE A 225 11.50 10.26 8.92
CA PHE A 225 12.77 9.95 9.54
C PHE A 225 12.74 10.35 11.02
N ILE A 226 13.03 9.39 11.90
CA ILE A 226 13.20 9.61 13.33
C ILE A 226 14.65 9.25 13.67
N ASN A 227 15.39 10.18 14.26
CA ASN A 227 16.82 9.99 14.57
C ASN A 227 17.65 9.49 13.38
N LYS A 228 17.36 10.01 12.16
CA LYS A 228 17.94 9.60 10.86
C LYS A 228 17.59 8.19 10.40
N VAL A 229 16.80 7.42 11.15
CA VAL A 229 16.30 6.09 10.77
C VAL A 229 14.94 6.23 10.11
N ARG A 230 14.66 5.39 9.11
CA ARG A 230 13.36 5.40 8.42
C ARG A 230 12.29 4.88 9.35
N ALA A 231 11.19 5.62 9.47
CA ALA A 231 10.02 5.26 10.24
C ALA A 231 8.75 5.52 9.42
N VAL A 232 7.63 5.04 9.92
CA VAL A 232 6.31 5.21 9.30
C VAL A 232 5.49 6.19 10.12
N GLN A 233 4.69 7.01 9.44
CA GLN A 233 3.60 7.76 10.03
C GLN A 233 2.30 7.37 9.34
N SER A 234 1.18 7.63 10.00
CA SER A 234 -0.13 7.54 9.37
C SER A 234 -1.02 8.72 9.66
N ASN A 235 -1.90 9.01 8.73
CA ASN A 235 -3.00 9.95 8.86
C ASN A 235 -4.28 9.32 8.28
N SER A 236 -5.41 9.96 8.56
CA SER A 236 -6.71 9.49 8.08
C SER A 236 -7.54 10.62 7.48
N SER A 237 -8.54 10.26 6.70
CA SER A 237 -9.49 11.19 6.11
C SER A 237 -10.86 10.52 6.00
N THR A 238 -11.95 11.28 6.10
CA THR A 238 -13.30 10.77 5.85
C THR A 238 -13.74 10.95 4.39
N ASP A 239 -13.08 11.85 3.64
CA ASP A 239 -13.48 12.28 2.29
C ASP A 239 -12.36 12.18 1.24
N PHE A 240 -11.17 11.73 1.65
CA PHE A 240 -9.94 11.61 0.85
C PHE A 240 -9.26 12.95 0.49
N LEU A 241 -9.83 14.08 0.90
CA LEU A 241 -9.34 15.43 0.60
C LEU A 241 -8.82 16.14 1.85
N ALA A 242 -9.56 16.07 2.94
CA ALA A 242 -9.18 16.63 4.23
C ALA A 242 -8.53 15.53 5.09
N TRP A 243 -7.21 15.62 5.26
CA TRP A 243 -6.45 14.66 6.04
C TRP A 243 -6.10 15.21 7.41
N THR A 244 -6.13 14.33 8.43
CA THR A 244 -5.65 14.66 9.77
C THR A 244 -4.14 14.93 9.76
N GLU A 245 -3.67 15.60 10.81
CA GLU A 245 -2.24 15.64 11.11
C GLU A 245 -1.67 14.21 11.18
N PRO A 246 -0.51 13.94 10.55
CA PRO A 246 0.08 12.63 10.59
C PRO A 246 0.70 12.35 11.96
N VAL A 247 0.51 11.11 12.40
CA VAL A 247 1.01 10.60 13.67
C VAL A 247 2.11 9.58 13.38
N PRO A 248 3.35 9.79 13.86
CA PRO A 248 4.40 8.78 13.82
C PRO A 248 3.96 7.48 14.48
N HIS A 249 4.34 6.35 13.90
CA HIS A 249 4.08 5.05 14.52
C HIS A 249 5.05 4.80 15.67
N GLU A 250 4.54 4.13 16.70
CA GLU A 250 5.32 3.67 17.84
C GLU A 250 5.73 2.22 17.62
N TYR A 251 6.98 1.92 17.92
CA TYR A 251 7.55 0.58 17.81
C TYR A 251 7.71 -0.01 19.22
N ALA A 252 7.61 -1.34 19.33
CA ALA A 252 7.73 -2.02 20.61
C ALA A 252 9.07 -1.74 21.30
N GLU A 253 9.05 -1.65 22.62
CA GLU A 253 10.25 -1.42 23.42
C GLU A 253 11.29 -2.52 23.18
N GLY A 254 12.56 -2.13 23.07
CA GLY A 254 13.67 -3.06 22.86
C GLY A 254 13.88 -3.50 21.41
N VAL A 255 12.99 -3.14 20.47
CA VAL A 255 13.22 -3.37 19.04
C VAL A 255 14.29 -2.39 18.53
N PRO A 256 15.36 -2.87 17.87
CA PRO A 256 16.41 -1.99 17.38
C PRO A 256 15.91 -1.09 16.25
N TRP A 257 16.46 0.13 16.18
CA TRP A 257 16.21 1.04 15.08
C TRP A 257 17.00 0.58 13.85
N GLU A 258 16.30 0.17 12.80
CA GLU A 258 16.92 -0.32 11.57
C GLU A 258 16.35 0.36 10.32
N HIS A 259 17.20 0.53 9.31
CA HIS A 259 16.72 0.91 7.98
C HIS A 259 16.14 -0.33 7.31
N PHE A 260 14.82 -0.47 7.32
CA PHE A 260 14.17 -1.48 6.49
C PHE A 260 14.39 -1.15 5.01
N TYR A 261 15.21 -1.94 4.34
CA TYR A 261 15.21 -2.09 2.89
C TYR A 261 14.71 -3.51 2.62
N THR A 262 13.64 -3.66 1.85
CA THR A 262 13.45 -4.93 1.14
C THR A 262 14.35 -4.86 -0.09
N SER A 263 15.56 -5.40 0.04
CA SER A 263 16.45 -5.68 -1.09
C SER A 263 15.86 -6.75 -1.99
#